data_AF-A0A1U7GQS7-F1
#
_entry.id   AF-A0A1U7GQS7-F1
#
_cell.length_a   1.000
_cell.length_b   1.000
_cell.length_c   1.000
_cell.angle_alpha   90.00
_cell.angle_beta   90.00
_cell.angle_gamma   90.00
#
_symmetry.space_group_name_H-M   'P 1'
#
loop_
_entity.id
_entity.type
_entity.pdbx_description
1 polymer ?
#
loop_
_entity_poly.entity_id
_entity_poly.type
_entity_poly.pdbx_seq_one_letter_code
_entity_poly.pdbx_strand_id
1 'polypeptide(L)'
;MRRPSFALIAFAIALAAGGCGPGPMIQVETTIRPDGSCERSTWQPRGRLLPAGAFTPEWVARWGTIEDVTTPPAFAETDSAPGEGYFHARGVFASPADVPAHYRKIIDDRPELGERGMTHEYRRRDFGPFVEHRWAETLANGVTREGFDRAREEFLDLAMPMLTEGVERVYGRDFDVDAAVEELGRRGRPLFRDVLDAWYDGVAAGGKDPRSMDEVMKRTLVAAIERAGLDLRDASGEIVDGPEGERRVREHVAGRVAATFRRKDGSPPTPDDVAAILGGPHDPSFADAWRRYIEDRKPEIEAKLVPPLARMTGPYFFPGFLAPPAPRFAFDVHLPGRVVKGETNGDVDAAGKVSWRFDAARLFPTAFTMTAVGIEVDEAAQRRLLGRVAIPGVESALAVRDLLADDPELAETLRRACESGDAPALGETPAMDAARKMRLARLRGMLGMAP
;
A
#
# COMPACT_ATOMS: atom_id res chain seq x y z
N MET A 1 -21.55 7.27 -24.17
CA MET A 1 -21.25 6.31 -23.08
C MET A 1 -22.37 6.37 -22.06
N ARG A 2 -23.09 5.26 -21.90
CA ARG A 2 -24.27 5.12 -21.05
C ARG A 2 -23.81 4.47 -19.74
N ARG A 3 -24.15 5.06 -18.58
CA ARG A 3 -23.96 4.45 -17.25
C ARG A 3 -25.35 4.22 -16.66
N PRO A 4 -25.76 2.98 -16.36
CA PRO A 4 -27.00 2.75 -15.62
C PRO A 4 -26.77 2.76 -14.11
N SER A 5 -27.82 3.14 -13.39
CA SER A 5 -27.80 3.38 -11.95
C SER A 5 -27.79 2.07 -11.18
N PHE A 6 -26.76 1.96 -10.35
CA PHE A 6 -26.34 0.78 -9.60
C PHE A 6 -26.83 0.82 -8.14
N ALA A 7 -27.79 1.67 -7.74
CA ALA A 7 -28.10 2.14 -6.37
C ALA A 7 -27.55 1.34 -5.15
N LEU A 8 -27.78 0.02 -5.04
CA LEU A 8 -27.25 -0.81 -3.94
C LEU A 8 -25.75 -1.13 -4.07
N ILE A 9 -25.31 -1.45 -5.29
CA ILE A 9 -23.89 -1.60 -5.65
C ILE A 9 -23.25 -0.22 -5.84
N ALA A 10 -24.01 0.81 -6.19
CA ALA A 10 -23.58 2.21 -6.26
C ALA A 10 -23.36 2.78 -4.87
N PHE A 11 -24.05 2.31 -3.83
CA PHE A 11 -23.69 2.64 -2.44
C PHE A 11 -22.32 2.02 -2.08
N ALA A 12 -22.06 0.76 -2.48
CA ALA A 12 -20.76 0.11 -2.31
C ALA A 12 -19.64 0.71 -3.20
N ILE A 13 -19.96 1.14 -4.43
CA ILE A 13 -19.03 1.75 -5.40
C ILE A 13 -18.85 3.25 -5.13
N ALA A 14 -19.84 3.97 -4.62
CA ALA A 14 -19.70 5.39 -4.23
C ALA A 14 -18.80 5.53 -3.00
N LEU A 15 -18.71 4.51 -2.15
CA LEU A 15 -17.68 4.41 -1.12
C LEU A 15 -16.27 4.17 -1.72
N ALA A 16 -16.16 3.64 -2.94
CA ALA A 16 -14.91 3.35 -3.65
C ALA A 16 -14.52 4.38 -4.72
N ALA A 17 -15.42 5.29 -5.11
CA ALA A 17 -15.17 6.27 -6.15
C ALA A 17 -14.37 7.46 -5.58
N GLY A 18 -13.05 7.35 -5.73
CA GLY A 18 -12.05 8.36 -5.36
C GLY A 18 -12.36 9.76 -5.89
N GLY A 19 -12.02 10.77 -5.09
CA GLY A 19 -12.11 12.16 -5.48
C GLY A 19 -11.20 12.44 -6.68
N CYS A 20 -11.79 12.93 -7.77
CA CYS A 20 -11.06 13.36 -8.95
C CYS A 20 -10.34 14.68 -8.66
N GLY A 21 -9.05 14.59 -8.31
CA GLY A 21 -8.13 15.73 -8.23
C GLY A 21 -6.68 15.23 -8.14
N PRO A 22 -5.67 16.05 -8.47
CA PRO A 22 -4.27 15.69 -8.25
C PRO A 22 -4.01 15.58 -6.74
N GLY A 23 -3.52 14.42 -6.30
CA GLY A 23 -3.13 14.19 -4.91
C GLY A 23 -1.85 14.93 -4.52
N PRO A 24 -1.56 15.06 -3.20
CA PRO A 24 -0.30 15.63 -2.75
C PRO A 24 0.88 14.81 -3.27
N MET A 25 1.96 15.50 -3.62
CA MET A 25 3.16 14.88 -4.17
C MET A 25 4.26 14.83 -3.11
N ILE A 26 4.86 13.67 -2.90
CA ILE A 26 5.92 13.50 -1.91
C ILE A 26 7.13 12.97 -2.66
N GLN A 27 8.22 13.71 -2.61
CA GLN A 27 9.50 13.26 -3.11
C GLN A 27 10.51 13.19 -1.98
N VAL A 28 11.30 12.13 -1.98
CA VAL A 28 12.41 12.01 -1.04
C VAL A 28 13.63 11.39 -1.69
N GLU A 29 14.78 11.97 -1.40
CA GLU A 29 16.08 11.55 -1.93
C GLU A 29 17.05 11.33 -0.78
N THR A 30 17.69 10.17 -0.74
CA THR A 30 18.75 9.83 0.21
C THR A 30 20.04 9.46 -0.52
N THR A 31 21.16 10.03 -0.09
CA THR A 31 22.49 9.56 -0.48
C THR A 31 23.22 9.06 0.77
N ILE A 32 23.47 7.76 0.84
CA ILE A 32 24.29 7.17 1.90
C ILE A 32 25.77 7.28 1.51
N ARG A 33 26.60 7.72 2.44
CA ARG A 33 28.06 7.78 2.28
C ARG A 33 28.73 6.50 2.81
N PRO A 34 29.98 6.20 2.39
CA PRO A 34 30.70 5.00 2.84
C PRO A 34 30.83 4.84 4.37
N ASP A 35 30.92 5.97 5.09
CA ASP A 35 30.99 6.01 6.55
C ASP A 35 29.64 5.76 7.26
N GLY A 36 28.55 5.68 6.50
CA GLY A 36 27.19 5.50 7.02
C GLY A 36 26.46 6.81 7.34
N SER A 37 27.10 7.97 7.17
CA SER A 37 26.41 9.26 7.17
C SER A 37 25.51 9.38 5.93
N CYS A 38 24.56 10.31 5.95
CA CYS A 38 23.69 10.51 4.80
C CYS A 38 23.37 11.98 4.51
N GLU A 39 23.14 12.27 3.23
CA GLU A 39 22.40 13.45 2.80
C GLU A 39 20.96 13.05 2.55
N ARG A 40 20.01 13.89 2.98
CA ARG A 40 18.58 13.68 2.73
C ARG A 40 17.96 14.98 2.24
N SER A 41 17.15 14.87 1.20
CA SER A 41 16.28 15.92 0.70
C SER A 41 14.83 15.45 0.68
N THR A 42 13.90 16.30 1.12
CA THR A 42 12.46 15.99 1.19
C THR A 42 11.66 17.12 0.57
N TRP A 43 10.73 16.78 -0.33
CA TRP A 43 9.76 17.73 -0.89
C TRP A 43 8.36 17.26 -0.53
N GLN A 44 7.63 18.07 0.22
CA GLN A 44 6.31 17.71 0.75
C GLN A 44 5.38 18.92 0.83
N PRO A 45 4.06 18.70 0.90
CA PRO A 45 3.10 19.77 1.15
C PRO A 45 3.38 20.45 2.49
N ARG A 46 3.33 21.79 2.51
CA ARG A 46 3.61 22.58 3.73
C ARG A 46 2.49 22.48 4.78
N GLY A 47 1.25 22.26 4.34
CA GLY A 47 0.07 22.32 5.21
C GLY A 47 -0.49 20.97 5.67
N ARG A 48 0.05 19.83 5.21
CA ARG A 48 -0.50 18.50 5.50
C ARG A 48 0.56 17.42 5.37
N LEU A 49 0.26 16.25 5.94
CA LEU A 49 1.14 15.07 5.91
C LEU A 49 2.43 15.22 6.72
N LEU A 50 2.39 16.07 7.75
CA LEU A 50 3.54 16.42 8.59
C LEU A 50 3.35 15.96 10.04
N PRO A 51 4.45 15.61 10.73
CA PRO A 51 4.42 15.36 12.17
C PRO A 51 4.05 16.63 12.95
N ALA A 52 3.48 16.47 14.15
CA ALA A 52 3.04 17.60 14.98
C ALA A 52 4.17 18.59 15.34
N GLY A 53 5.43 18.12 15.37
CA GLY A 53 6.62 18.93 15.61
C GLY A 53 7.27 19.52 14.36
N ALA A 54 6.67 19.39 13.16
CA ALA A 54 7.24 20.01 11.96
C ALA A 54 7.27 21.54 12.10
N PHE A 55 8.33 22.16 11.58
CA PHE A 55 8.56 23.62 11.63
C PHE A 55 8.72 24.25 13.03
N THR A 56 8.83 23.48 14.12
CA THR A 56 9.33 24.05 15.39
C THR A 56 10.80 24.43 15.25
N PRO A 57 11.32 25.37 16.06
CA PRO A 57 12.74 25.75 16.01
C PRO A 57 13.68 24.54 16.13
N GLU A 58 13.35 23.56 16.97
CA GLU A 58 14.13 22.34 17.16
C GLU A 58 14.12 21.45 15.91
N TRP A 59 12.99 21.35 15.23
CA TRP A 59 12.87 20.58 14.00
C TRP A 59 13.63 21.27 12.85
N VAL A 60 13.46 22.59 12.72
CA VAL A 60 14.14 23.40 11.71
C VAL A 60 15.65 23.35 11.87
N ALA A 61 16.15 23.45 13.11
CA ALA A 61 17.59 23.43 13.40
C ALA A 61 18.29 22.12 13.04
N ARG A 62 17.54 21.02 12.85
CA ARG A 62 18.08 19.74 12.39
C ARG A 62 18.27 19.68 10.87
N TRP A 63 17.63 20.57 10.11
CA TRP A 63 17.81 20.71 8.67
C TRP A 63 18.87 21.77 8.38
N GLY A 64 19.63 21.57 7.30
CA GLY A 64 20.59 22.56 6.83
C GLY A 64 19.90 23.70 6.10
N THR A 65 18.91 23.38 5.26
CA THR A 65 18.11 24.36 4.52
C THR A 65 16.65 23.93 4.46
N ILE A 66 15.75 24.91 4.49
CA ILE A 66 14.33 24.74 4.21
C ILE A 66 13.89 25.92 3.33
N GLU A 67 13.34 25.62 2.16
CA GLU A 67 12.89 26.63 1.20
C GLU A 67 11.50 26.29 0.65
N ASP A 68 10.72 27.30 0.29
CA ASP A 68 9.44 27.08 -0.38
C ASP A 68 9.69 26.75 -1.85
N VAL A 69 8.91 25.80 -2.37
CA VAL A 69 8.98 25.34 -3.75
C VAL A 69 7.57 25.19 -4.31
N THR A 70 7.44 25.29 -5.64
CA THR A 70 6.13 25.19 -6.28
C THR A 70 5.70 23.74 -6.46
N THR A 71 6.62 22.86 -6.86
CA THR A 71 6.33 21.46 -7.17
C THR A 71 7.58 20.63 -6.94
N PRO A 72 7.48 19.40 -6.41
CA PRO A 72 8.65 18.53 -6.30
C PRO A 72 9.22 18.17 -7.69
N PRO A 73 10.55 18.17 -7.87
CA PRO A 73 11.19 17.93 -9.17
C PRO A 73 10.72 16.67 -9.92
N ALA A 74 10.48 15.57 -9.21
CA ALA A 74 10.03 14.30 -9.79
C ALA A 74 8.63 14.37 -10.43
N PHE A 75 7.90 15.48 -10.23
CA PHE A 75 6.57 15.72 -10.75
C PHE A 75 6.48 17.04 -11.54
N ALA A 76 7.62 17.65 -11.91
CA ALA A 76 7.64 18.92 -12.62
C ALA A 76 6.88 18.90 -13.97
N GLU A 77 6.80 17.73 -14.62
CA GLU A 77 6.10 17.53 -15.89
C GLU A 77 4.59 17.29 -15.73
N THR A 78 4.06 17.24 -14.50
CA THR A 78 2.61 17.07 -14.30
C THR A 78 1.91 18.42 -14.34
N ASP A 79 1.04 18.63 -15.34
CA ASP A 79 0.22 19.86 -15.58
C ASP A 79 -0.78 20.21 -14.47
N SER A 80 -0.66 19.58 -13.31
CA SER A 80 -1.61 19.66 -12.21
C SER A 80 -0.87 19.96 -10.92
N ALA A 81 -0.23 21.15 -10.87
CA ALA A 81 0.25 21.69 -9.61
C ALA A 81 -0.98 21.84 -8.68
N PRO A 82 -1.10 21.04 -7.62
CA PRO A 82 -2.15 21.27 -6.64
C PRO A 82 -1.90 22.68 -6.08
N GLY A 83 -2.94 23.49 -5.93
CA GLY A 83 -2.84 24.89 -5.47
C GLY A 83 -2.34 25.06 -4.02
N GLU A 84 -1.63 24.08 -3.48
CA GLU A 84 -1.00 24.07 -2.17
C GLU A 84 0.51 24.40 -2.28
N GLY A 85 1.05 25.07 -1.25
CA GLY A 85 2.48 25.33 -1.17
C GLY A 85 3.27 24.08 -0.76
N TYR A 86 4.44 23.88 -1.37
CA TYR A 86 5.40 22.85 -1.03
C TYR A 86 6.63 23.47 -0.36
N PHE A 87 7.37 22.65 0.37
CA PHE A 87 8.71 23.00 0.83
C PHE A 87 9.72 21.94 0.43
N HIS A 88 10.97 22.33 0.32
CA HIS A 88 12.14 21.48 0.19
C HIS A 88 13.00 21.63 1.44
N ALA A 89 13.20 20.54 2.18
CA ALA A 89 14.15 20.50 3.29
C ALA A 89 15.34 19.62 2.93
N ARG A 90 16.56 20.09 3.21
CA ARG A 90 17.81 19.36 2.95
C ARG A 90 18.71 19.38 4.18
N GLY A 91 19.35 18.25 4.46
CA GLY A 91 20.26 18.12 5.60
C GLY A 91 21.33 17.06 5.39
N VAL A 92 22.35 17.12 6.24
CA VAL A 92 23.42 16.12 6.35
C VAL A 92 23.39 15.56 7.76
N PHE A 93 23.37 14.23 7.87
CA PHE A 93 23.12 13.53 9.11
C PHE A 93 24.22 12.49 9.37
N ALA A 94 24.62 12.35 10.63
CA ALA A 94 25.66 11.40 11.03
C ALA A 94 25.24 9.94 10.78
N SER A 95 23.93 9.68 10.86
CA SER A 95 23.31 8.43 10.45
C SER A 95 21.90 8.68 9.92
N PRO A 96 21.32 7.75 9.14
CA PRO A 96 19.92 7.84 8.77
C PRO A 96 18.97 7.95 9.96
N ALA A 97 19.27 7.31 11.10
CA ALA A 97 18.43 7.42 12.30
C ALA A 97 18.32 8.88 12.82
N ASP A 98 19.27 9.75 12.45
CA ASP A 98 19.28 11.16 12.83
C ASP A 98 18.49 12.05 11.85
N VAL A 99 17.89 11.50 10.80
CA VAL A 99 16.97 12.24 9.92
C VAL A 99 15.69 12.56 10.70
N PRO A 100 15.26 13.83 10.78
CA PRO A 100 14.00 14.19 11.41
C PRO A 100 12.81 13.47 10.78
N ALA A 101 11.87 13.02 11.60
CA ALA A 101 10.55 12.64 11.09
C ALA A 101 9.97 13.83 10.33
N HIS A 102 9.58 13.60 9.09
CA HIS A 102 9.08 14.65 8.19
C HIS A 102 7.75 14.25 7.55
N TYR A 103 7.41 12.96 7.54
CA TYR A 103 6.17 12.46 6.99
C TYR A 103 5.28 11.84 8.08
N ARG A 104 4.01 12.24 8.11
CA ARG A 104 2.99 11.65 8.98
C ARG A 104 1.62 11.75 8.32
N LYS A 105 0.96 10.62 8.09
CA LYS A 105 -0.46 10.60 7.72
C LYS A 105 -1.31 10.35 8.97
N ILE A 106 -2.21 11.29 9.23
CA ILE A 106 -3.29 11.17 10.20
C ILE A 106 -4.61 11.51 9.50
N ILE A 107 -5.69 11.03 10.11
CA ILE A 107 -7.04 11.54 9.87
C ILE A 107 -7.35 12.37 11.12
N ASP A 108 -7.29 13.70 11.00
CA ASP A 108 -7.30 14.64 12.14
C ASP A 108 -8.53 14.47 13.05
N ASP A 109 -9.68 14.10 12.46
CA ASP A 109 -10.93 13.85 13.16
C ASP A 109 -11.04 12.43 13.75
N ARG A 110 -10.04 11.56 13.53
CA ARG A 110 -10.06 10.12 13.88
C ARG A 110 -8.71 9.60 14.44
N PRO A 111 -8.28 10.06 15.62
CA PRO A 111 -7.03 9.64 16.25
C PRO A 111 -6.99 8.13 16.58
N GLU A 112 -8.14 7.47 16.74
CA GLU A 112 -8.26 6.04 17.01
C GLU A 112 -7.71 5.13 15.90
N LEU A 113 -7.55 5.66 14.69
CA LEU A 113 -6.94 4.94 13.56
C LEU A 113 -5.42 4.85 13.70
N GLY A 114 -4.86 5.61 14.63
CA GLY A 114 -3.44 5.71 14.94
C GLY A 114 -2.66 6.47 13.87
N GLU A 115 -1.50 6.96 14.27
CA GLU A 115 -0.61 7.65 13.35
C GLU A 115 0.07 6.65 12.41
N ARG A 116 0.26 7.06 11.15
CA ARG A 116 1.05 6.31 10.19
C ARG A 116 2.22 7.17 9.73
N GLY A 117 3.39 6.81 10.23
CA GLY A 117 4.65 7.45 9.90
C GLY A 117 5.40 6.71 8.81
N MET A 118 6.49 7.33 8.41
CA MET A 118 7.55 6.69 7.65
C MET A 118 8.65 6.26 8.61
N THR A 119 9.18 5.06 8.42
CA THR A 119 10.35 4.57 9.15
C THR A 119 11.44 4.20 8.17
N HIS A 120 12.69 4.32 8.58
CA HIS A 120 13.83 3.89 7.80
C HIS A 120 14.87 3.20 8.68
N GLU A 121 15.48 2.16 8.13
CA GLU A 121 16.55 1.40 8.73
C GLU A 121 17.74 1.38 7.78
N TYR A 122 18.93 1.55 8.36
CA TYR A 122 20.18 1.40 7.64
C TYR A 122 21.11 0.49 8.42
N ARG A 123 21.73 -0.47 7.73
CA ARG A 123 22.74 -1.36 8.31
C ARG A 123 23.98 -1.35 7.42
N ARG A 124 25.12 -1.08 8.04
CA ARG A 124 26.45 -1.21 7.45
C ARG A 124 27.11 -2.45 8.03
N ARG A 125 27.58 -3.36 7.19
CA ARG A 125 28.35 -4.54 7.63
C ARG A 125 29.67 -4.59 6.89
N ASP A 126 30.75 -4.50 7.64
CA ASP A 126 32.11 -4.50 7.12
C ASP A 126 32.69 -5.92 7.17
N PHE A 127 33.09 -6.45 6.02
CA PHE A 127 33.70 -7.78 5.94
C PHE A 127 35.23 -7.72 5.84
N GLY A 128 35.83 -6.53 5.66
CA GLY A 128 37.23 -6.33 5.33
C GLY A 128 37.47 -6.07 3.84
N PRO A 129 37.28 -7.05 2.93
CA PRO A 129 37.54 -6.85 1.52
C PRO A 129 36.40 -6.13 0.77
N PHE A 130 35.25 -5.98 1.42
CA PHE A 130 34.09 -5.22 0.94
C PHE A 130 33.18 -4.84 2.11
N VAL A 131 32.30 -3.88 1.88
CA VAL A 131 31.28 -3.41 2.82
C VAL A 131 29.90 -3.60 2.21
N GLU A 132 28.96 -4.13 3.00
CA GLU A 132 27.55 -4.23 2.65
C GLU A 132 26.75 -3.08 3.28
N HIS A 133 25.95 -2.43 2.44
CA HIS A 133 25.03 -1.36 2.81
C HIS A 133 23.61 -1.85 2.57
N ARG A 134 22.79 -1.95 3.62
CA ARG A 134 21.38 -2.32 3.52
C ARG A 134 20.52 -1.14 3.92
N TRP A 135 19.61 -0.75 3.04
CA TRP A 135 18.60 0.29 3.26
C TRP A 135 17.21 -0.32 3.22
N ALA A 136 16.37 0.07 4.17
CA ALA A 136 14.95 -0.20 4.15
C ALA A 136 14.18 1.05 4.57
N GLU A 137 13.15 1.43 3.83
CA GLU A 137 12.27 2.54 4.15
C GLU A 137 10.82 2.12 3.98
N THR A 138 10.00 2.30 5.02
CA THR A 138 8.64 1.76 5.08
C THR A 138 7.62 2.88 5.28
N LEU A 139 6.61 2.91 4.39
CA LEU A 139 5.40 3.69 4.58
C LEU A 139 4.29 2.78 5.11
N ALA A 140 3.82 3.03 6.33
CA ALA A 140 2.79 2.22 6.96
C ALA A 140 1.38 2.65 6.53
N ASN A 141 0.49 1.70 6.26
CA ASN A 141 -0.97 1.93 6.21
C ASN A 141 -1.68 1.26 7.39
N GLY A 142 -1.18 0.10 7.81
CA GLY A 142 -1.55 -0.54 9.07
C GLY A 142 -2.98 -1.06 9.13
N VAL A 143 -3.52 -1.54 7.99
CA VAL A 143 -4.76 -2.32 7.96
C VAL A 143 -4.39 -3.80 7.95
N THR A 144 -4.62 -4.49 9.05
CA THR A 144 -4.47 -5.96 9.11
C THR A 144 -5.75 -6.64 8.64
N ARG A 145 -5.68 -7.89 8.19
CA ARG A 145 -6.88 -8.66 7.83
C ARG A 145 -7.84 -8.80 9.03
N GLU A 146 -7.30 -9.13 10.20
CA GLU A 146 -8.09 -9.22 11.44
C GLU A 146 -8.74 -7.87 11.81
N GLY A 147 -8.02 -6.75 11.61
CA GLY A 147 -8.56 -5.41 11.82
C GLY A 147 -9.70 -5.09 10.85
N PHE A 148 -9.51 -5.44 9.57
CA PHE A 148 -10.53 -5.31 8.54
C PHE A 148 -11.77 -6.15 8.86
N ASP A 149 -11.62 -7.43 9.19
CA ASP A 149 -12.74 -8.33 9.44
C ASP A 149 -13.62 -7.83 10.60
N ARG A 150 -13.00 -7.35 11.69
CA ARG A 150 -13.73 -6.75 12.83
C ARG A 150 -14.45 -5.48 12.44
N ALA A 151 -13.76 -4.58 11.73
CA ALA A 151 -14.35 -3.30 11.31
C ALA A 151 -15.47 -3.50 10.27
N ARG A 152 -15.36 -4.51 9.41
CA ARG A 152 -16.39 -4.92 8.45
C ARG A 152 -17.66 -5.39 9.15
N GLU A 153 -17.55 -6.24 10.17
CA GLU A 153 -18.74 -6.67 10.93
C GLU A 153 -19.43 -5.50 11.62
N GLU A 154 -18.66 -4.62 12.27
CA GLU A 154 -19.20 -3.40 12.88
C GLU A 154 -19.85 -2.47 11.84
N PHE A 155 -19.21 -2.29 10.68
CA PHE A 155 -19.78 -1.52 9.58
C PHE A 155 -21.12 -2.12 9.13
N LEU A 156 -21.20 -3.44 8.95
CA LEU A 156 -22.43 -4.12 8.53
C LEU A 156 -23.53 -4.08 9.62
N ASP A 157 -23.17 -4.16 10.90
CA ASP A 157 -24.12 -4.00 12.02
C ASP A 157 -24.79 -2.63 12.02
N LEU A 158 -24.07 -1.59 11.61
CA LEU A 158 -24.56 -0.23 11.56
C LEU A 158 -25.23 0.12 10.22
N ALA A 159 -24.67 -0.35 9.10
CA ALA A 159 -25.12 0.01 7.76
C ALA A 159 -26.39 -0.75 7.34
N MET A 160 -26.55 -2.02 7.73
CA MET A 160 -27.72 -2.81 7.33
C MET A 160 -29.05 -2.23 7.86
N PRO A 161 -29.17 -1.82 9.14
CA PRO A 161 -30.38 -1.16 9.63
C PRO A 161 -30.68 0.15 8.89
N MET A 162 -29.66 0.97 8.59
CA MET A 162 -29.84 2.21 7.83
C MET A 162 -30.33 1.92 6.40
N LEU A 163 -29.77 0.90 5.74
CA LEU A 163 -30.21 0.50 4.41
C LEU A 163 -31.68 0.04 4.42
N THR A 164 -32.07 -0.76 5.41
CA THR A 164 -33.46 -1.19 5.62
C THR A 164 -34.39 0.00 5.82
N GLU A 165 -34.05 0.92 6.72
CA GLU A 165 -34.84 2.13 6.96
C GLU A 165 -34.96 2.99 5.68
N GLY A 166 -33.88 3.09 4.90
CA GLY A 166 -33.88 3.77 3.61
C GLY A 166 -34.85 3.14 2.62
N VAL A 167 -34.87 1.80 2.51
CA VAL A 167 -35.83 1.07 1.67
C VAL A 167 -37.26 1.35 2.10
N GLU A 168 -37.56 1.27 3.40
CA GLU A 168 -38.89 1.56 3.96
C GLU A 168 -39.31 3.01 3.70
N ARG A 169 -38.40 3.98 3.89
CA ARG A 169 -38.73 5.39 3.77
C ARG A 169 -38.88 5.84 2.32
N VAL A 170 -38.04 5.33 1.42
CA VAL A 170 -38.01 5.73 0.02
C VAL A 170 -39.14 5.06 -0.77
N TYR A 171 -39.33 3.75 -0.57
CA TYR A 171 -40.29 2.99 -1.37
C TYR A 171 -41.59 2.71 -0.61
N GLY A 172 -41.58 2.72 0.72
CA GLY A 172 -42.72 2.33 1.56
C GLY A 172 -43.95 3.24 1.46
N ARG A 173 -43.84 4.40 0.81
CA ARG A 173 -45.03 5.21 0.46
C ARG A 173 -45.85 4.54 -0.63
N ASP A 174 -45.18 4.06 -1.67
CA ASP A 174 -45.79 3.59 -2.92
C ASP A 174 -45.94 2.05 -2.93
N PHE A 175 -45.12 1.36 -2.14
CA PHE A 175 -45.06 -0.10 -2.05
C PHE A 175 -45.14 -0.59 -0.61
N ASP A 176 -45.68 -1.78 -0.40
CA ASP A 176 -45.35 -2.65 0.74
C ASP A 176 -44.03 -3.36 0.44
N VAL A 177 -43.06 -3.19 1.34
CA VAL A 177 -41.67 -3.62 1.19
C VAL A 177 -41.23 -4.58 2.30
N ASP A 178 -42.15 -5.07 3.13
CA ASP A 178 -41.82 -5.88 4.31
C ASP A 178 -41.05 -7.15 3.91
N ALA A 179 -41.50 -7.84 2.85
CA ALA A 179 -40.82 -9.01 2.31
C ALA A 179 -39.45 -8.67 1.69
N ALA A 180 -39.29 -7.45 1.14
CA ALA A 180 -38.01 -7.00 0.59
C ALA A 180 -37.00 -6.70 1.69
N VAL A 181 -37.45 -6.10 2.79
CA VAL A 181 -36.67 -5.84 4.00
C VAL A 181 -36.24 -7.14 4.67
N GLU A 182 -37.16 -8.10 4.84
CA GLU A 182 -36.84 -9.42 5.41
C GLU A 182 -35.80 -10.14 4.54
N GLU A 183 -35.97 -10.08 3.23
CA GLU A 183 -35.03 -10.66 2.29
C GLU A 183 -33.65 -10.01 2.35
N LEU A 184 -33.59 -8.67 2.40
CA LEU A 184 -32.35 -7.91 2.54
C LEU A 184 -31.63 -8.29 3.84
N GLY A 185 -32.35 -8.48 4.94
CA GLY A 185 -31.78 -8.98 6.20
C GLY A 185 -31.19 -10.38 6.04
N ARG A 186 -31.91 -11.30 5.39
CA ARG A 186 -31.49 -12.70 5.24
C ARG A 186 -30.33 -12.90 4.26
N ARG A 187 -30.35 -12.22 3.11
CA ARG A 187 -29.39 -12.44 2.01
C ARG A 187 -28.43 -11.28 1.79
N GLY A 188 -28.84 -10.06 2.12
CA GLY A 188 -28.03 -8.86 1.91
C GLY A 188 -26.77 -8.86 2.76
N ARG A 189 -26.88 -9.13 4.06
CA ARG A 189 -25.70 -9.10 4.95
C ARG A 189 -24.59 -10.08 4.50
N PRO A 190 -24.85 -11.38 4.24
CA PRO A 190 -23.82 -12.28 3.72
C PRO A 190 -23.24 -11.81 2.38
N LEU A 191 -24.07 -11.29 1.47
CA LEU A 191 -23.59 -10.77 0.19
C LEU A 191 -22.66 -9.56 0.38
N PHE A 192 -23.05 -8.57 1.19
CA PHE A 192 -22.21 -7.40 1.44
C PHE A 192 -20.90 -7.77 2.13
N ARG A 193 -20.93 -8.72 3.08
CA ARG A 193 -19.73 -9.28 3.70
C ARG A 193 -18.78 -9.83 2.64
N ASP A 194 -19.29 -10.69 1.77
CA ASP A 194 -18.50 -11.35 0.74
C ASP A 194 -17.96 -10.36 -0.31
N VAL A 195 -18.73 -9.33 -0.66
CA VAL A 195 -18.29 -8.24 -1.56
C VAL A 195 -17.15 -7.43 -0.93
N LEU A 196 -17.25 -7.11 0.37
CA LEU A 196 -16.20 -6.40 1.09
C LEU A 196 -14.92 -7.26 1.21
N ASP A 197 -15.06 -8.57 1.42
CA ASP A 197 -13.94 -9.51 1.39
C ASP A 197 -13.30 -9.59 0.00
N ALA A 198 -14.11 -9.70 -1.05
CA ALA A 198 -13.64 -9.70 -2.43
C ALA A 198 -12.86 -8.42 -2.77
N TRP A 199 -13.34 -7.27 -2.28
CA TRP A 199 -12.65 -6.00 -2.42
C TRP A 199 -11.31 -6.00 -1.69
N TYR A 200 -11.26 -6.40 -0.41
CA TYR A 200 -10.01 -6.46 0.37
C TYR A 200 -8.98 -7.36 -0.31
N ASP A 201 -9.38 -8.58 -0.70
CA ASP A 201 -8.50 -9.56 -1.32
C ASP A 201 -8.00 -9.08 -2.69
N GLY A 202 -8.87 -8.42 -3.47
CA GLY A 202 -8.53 -7.83 -4.76
C GLY A 202 -7.47 -6.73 -4.62
N VAL A 203 -7.68 -5.75 -3.75
CA VAL A 203 -6.71 -4.65 -3.56
C VAL A 203 -5.41 -5.18 -2.93
N ALA A 204 -5.48 -6.14 -2.01
CA ALA A 204 -4.31 -6.78 -1.42
C ALA A 204 -3.46 -7.56 -2.44
N ALA A 205 -4.09 -8.18 -3.44
CA ALA A 205 -3.39 -8.77 -4.57
C ALA A 205 -2.75 -7.69 -5.47
N GLY A 206 -3.49 -6.62 -5.75
CA GLY A 206 -3.05 -5.47 -6.55
C GLY A 206 -1.76 -4.80 -6.07
N GLY A 207 -1.53 -4.75 -4.76
CA GLY A 207 -0.27 -4.25 -4.18
C GLY A 207 0.98 -5.03 -4.63
N LYS A 208 0.83 -6.26 -5.13
CA LYS A 208 1.91 -7.11 -5.67
C LYS A 208 2.01 -7.03 -7.19
N ASP A 209 0.88 -7.16 -7.88
CA ASP A 209 0.77 -7.04 -9.34
C ASP A 209 -0.61 -6.47 -9.69
N PRO A 210 -0.70 -5.32 -10.39
CA PRO A 210 -1.98 -4.76 -10.84
C PRO A 210 -2.86 -5.75 -11.63
N ARG A 211 -2.26 -6.65 -12.42
CA ARG A 211 -3.03 -7.68 -13.16
C ARG A 211 -3.69 -8.69 -12.23
N SER A 212 -3.10 -8.94 -11.06
CA SER A 212 -3.65 -9.85 -10.07
C SER A 212 -4.84 -9.25 -9.32
N MET A 213 -4.97 -7.92 -9.25
CA MET A 213 -6.13 -7.26 -8.67
C MET A 213 -7.39 -7.61 -9.45
N ASP A 214 -7.39 -7.38 -10.76
CA ASP A 214 -8.54 -7.62 -11.63
C ASP A 214 -8.95 -9.10 -11.58
N GLU A 215 -7.99 -10.02 -11.70
CA GLU A 215 -8.26 -11.45 -11.65
C GLU A 215 -8.82 -11.92 -10.30
N VAL A 216 -8.19 -11.51 -9.19
CA VAL A 216 -8.65 -11.89 -7.85
C VAL A 216 -10.01 -11.28 -7.57
N MET A 217 -10.19 -9.97 -7.81
CA MET A 217 -11.43 -9.26 -7.56
C MET A 217 -12.57 -9.82 -8.43
N LYS A 218 -12.32 -10.06 -9.72
CA LYS A 218 -13.32 -10.66 -10.63
C LYS A 218 -13.74 -12.04 -10.13
N ARG A 219 -12.78 -12.90 -9.77
CA ARG A 219 -13.06 -14.26 -9.28
C ARG A 219 -13.80 -14.28 -7.94
N THR A 220 -13.36 -13.49 -6.96
CA THR A 220 -13.96 -13.47 -5.62
C THR A 220 -15.33 -12.79 -5.62
N LEU A 221 -15.50 -11.73 -6.41
CA LEU A 221 -16.78 -11.05 -6.59
C LEU A 221 -17.80 -11.96 -7.29
N VAL A 222 -17.41 -12.67 -8.35
CA VAL A 222 -18.29 -13.64 -9.02
C VAL A 222 -18.73 -14.73 -8.03
N ALA A 223 -17.80 -15.28 -7.25
CA ALA A 223 -18.15 -16.29 -6.24
C ALA A 223 -19.11 -15.75 -5.16
N ALA A 224 -18.97 -14.49 -4.76
CA ALA A 224 -19.90 -13.83 -3.82
C ALA A 224 -21.30 -13.70 -4.42
N ILE A 225 -21.39 -13.31 -5.70
CA ILE A 225 -22.64 -13.15 -6.43
C ILE A 225 -23.31 -14.51 -6.69
N GLU A 226 -22.54 -15.53 -7.05
CA GLU A 226 -23.02 -16.91 -7.23
C GLU A 226 -23.62 -17.48 -5.94
N ARG A 227 -22.99 -17.24 -4.78
CA ARG A 227 -23.54 -17.61 -3.46
C ARG A 227 -24.86 -16.89 -3.14
N ALA A 228 -25.08 -15.70 -3.69
CA ALA A 228 -26.36 -14.99 -3.57
C ALA A 228 -27.44 -15.54 -4.53
N GLY A 229 -27.08 -16.48 -5.42
CA GLY A 229 -28.00 -17.19 -6.31
C GLY A 229 -28.05 -16.63 -7.73
N LEU A 230 -27.01 -15.93 -8.18
CA LEU A 230 -26.90 -15.43 -9.55
C LEU A 230 -25.70 -16.07 -10.27
N ASP A 231 -25.98 -16.81 -11.35
CA ASP A 231 -24.94 -17.41 -12.19
C ASP A 231 -24.35 -16.39 -13.17
N LEU A 232 -23.06 -16.10 -13.01
CA LEU A 232 -22.27 -15.23 -13.88
C LEU A 232 -21.32 -16.03 -14.78
N ARG A 233 -21.54 -17.33 -14.92
CA ARG A 233 -20.79 -18.17 -15.86
C ARG A 233 -21.64 -18.53 -17.07
N ASP A 234 -20.97 -18.71 -18.20
CA ASP A 234 -21.58 -19.28 -19.39
C ASP A 234 -21.60 -20.82 -19.33
N ALA A 235 -22.11 -21.45 -20.39
CA ALA A 235 -22.21 -22.91 -20.47
C ALA A 235 -20.84 -23.62 -20.50
N SER A 236 -19.74 -22.89 -20.77
CA SER A 236 -18.39 -23.42 -20.72
C SER A 236 -17.75 -23.32 -19.33
N GLY A 237 -18.41 -22.64 -18.39
CA GLY A 237 -17.91 -22.37 -17.04
C GLY A 237 -17.07 -21.10 -16.93
N GLU A 238 -16.96 -20.34 -18.03
CA GLU A 238 -16.23 -19.08 -18.09
C GLU A 238 -17.08 -17.91 -17.61
N ILE A 239 -16.45 -16.91 -17.01
CA ILE A 239 -17.14 -15.71 -16.52
C ILE A 239 -17.62 -14.90 -17.73
N VAL A 240 -18.91 -14.59 -17.77
CA VAL A 240 -19.51 -13.79 -18.85
C VAL A 240 -18.86 -12.40 -18.97
N ASP A 241 -18.96 -11.79 -20.15
CA ASP A 241 -18.45 -10.44 -20.37
C ASP A 241 -19.20 -9.37 -19.55
N GLY A 242 -18.64 -8.17 -19.49
CA GLY A 242 -19.19 -7.07 -18.69
C GLY A 242 -20.66 -6.74 -19.02
N PRO A 243 -21.02 -6.48 -20.30
CA PRO A 243 -22.39 -6.20 -20.69
C PRO A 243 -23.39 -7.32 -20.35
N GLU A 244 -23.02 -8.59 -20.58
CA GLU A 244 -23.87 -9.74 -20.24
C GLU A 244 -23.99 -9.94 -18.73
N GLY A 245 -22.90 -9.80 -17.98
CA GLY A 245 -22.91 -9.85 -16.52
C GLY A 245 -23.79 -8.76 -15.92
N GLU A 246 -23.70 -7.54 -16.45
CA GLU A 246 -24.55 -6.42 -16.05
C GLU A 246 -26.04 -6.69 -16.34
N ARG A 247 -26.35 -7.25 -17.51
CA ARG A 247 -27.72 -7.66 -17.87
C ARG A 247 -28.25 -8.70 -16.88
N ARG A 248 -27.48 -9.75 -16.58
CA ARG A 248 -27.86 -10.82 -15.65
C ARG A 248 -28.07 -10.31 -14.23
N VAL A 249 -27.18 -9.44 -13.73
CA VAL A 249 -27.35 -8.77 -12.43
C VAL A 249 -28.63 -7.96 -12.41
N ARG A 250 -28.88 -7.16 -13.45
CA ARG A 250 -30.09 -6.34 -13.54
C ARG A 250 -31.36 -7.18 -13.54
N GLU A 251 -31.41 -8.23 -14.35
CA GLU A 251 -32.56 -9.15 -14.42
C GLU A 251 -32.79 -9.89 -13.10
N HIS A 252 -31.71 -10.32 -12.44
CA HIS A 252 -31.81 -10.93 -11.12
C HIS A 252 -32.44 -9.97 -10.12
N VAL A 253 -31.89 -8.75 -9.97
CA VAL A 253 -32.43 -7.75 -9.03
C VAL A 253 -33.87 -7.37 -9.41
N ALA A 254 -34.18 -7.23 -10.70
CA ALA A 254 -35.56 -6.99 -11.18
C ALA A 254 -36.52 -8.09 -10.74
N GLY A 255 -36.12 -9.35 -10.90
CA GLY A 255 -36.89 -10.51 -10.46
C GLY A 255 -37.11 -10.52 -8.94
N ARG A 256 -36.10 -10.12 -8.15
CA ARG A 256 -36.23 -10.01 -6.69
C ARG A 256 -37.21 -8.89 -6.30
N VAL A 257 -37.10 -7.70 -6.91
CA VAL A 257 -38.04 -6.59 -6.69
C VAL A 257 -39.47 -7.02 -7.03
N ALA A 258 -39.69 -7.63 -8.19
CA ALA A 258 -41.00 -8.12 -8.60
C ALA A 258 -41.56 -9.18 -7.63
N ALA A 259 -40.69 -10.01 -7.04
CA ALA A 259 -41.10 -11.04 -6.10
C ALA A 259 -41.44 -10.48 -4.71
N THR A 260 -40.74 -9.45 -4.22
CA THR A 260 -40.82 -9.00 -2.82
C THR A 260 -41.55 -7.69 -2.60
N PHE A 261 -41.65 -6.82 -3.60
CA PHE A 261 -42.42 -5.58 -3.48
C PHE A 261 -43.89 -5.88 -3.78
N ARG A 262 -44.81 -5.19 -3.12
CA ARG A 262 -46.23 -5.15 -3.49
C ARG A 262 -46.68 -3.71 -3.57
N ARG A 263 -47.61 -3.38 -4.45
CA ARG A 263 -48.30 -2.09 -4.40
C ARG A 263 -49.21 -2.07 -3.17
N LYS A 264 -49.64 -0.89 -2.72
CA LYS A 264 -50.46 -0.77 -1.49
C LYS A 264 -51.82 -1.49 -1.54
N ASP A 265 -52.30 -1.82 -2.72
CA ASP A 265 -53.50 -2.64 -2.93
C ASP A 265 -53.22 -4.17 -2.88
N GLY A 266 -51.98 -4.58 -2.62
CA GLY A 266 -51.53 -5.97 -2.58
C GLY A 266 -51.15 -6.56 -3.94
N SER A 267 -51.30 -5.81 -5.04
CA SER A 267 -50.92 -6.28 -6.37
C SER A 267 -49.39 -6.30 -6.57
N PRO A 268 -48.86 -7.14 -7.47
CA PRO A 268 -47.45 -7.08 -7.85
C PRO A 268 -47.08 -5.73 -8.50
N PRO A 269 -45.83 -5.26 -8.37
CA PRO A 269 -45.35 -4.08 -9.09
C PRO A 269 -45.42 -4.30 -10.60
N THR A 270 -45.75 -3.26 -11.35
CA THR A 270 -45.73 -3.27 -12.81
C THR A 270 -44.29 -3.27 -13.33
N PRO A 271 -44.04 -3.61 -14.62
CA PRO A 271 -42.71 -3.49 -15.21
C PRO A 271 -42.12 -2.07 -15.09
N ASP A 272 -42.96 -1.04 -15.21
CA ASP A 272 -42.54 0.36 -15.06
C ASP A 272 -42.15 0.67 -13.61
N ASP A 273 -42.89 0.15 -12.62
CA ASP A 273 -42.55 0.26 -11.21
C ASP A 273 -41.16 -0.37 -10.92
N VAL A 274 -40.92 -1.58 -11.45
CA VAL A 274 -39.64 -2.28 -11.30
C VAL A 274 -38.51 -1.48 -11.97
N ALA A 275 -38.73 -0.94 -13.16
CA ALA A 275 -37.75 -0.11 -13.86
C ALA A 275 -37.42 1.17 -13.07
N ALA A 276 -38.42 1.82 -12.48
CA ALA A 276 -38.27 3.01 -11.64
C ALA A 276 -37.47 2.71 -10.36
N ILE A 277 -37.73 1.58 -9.69
CA ILE A 277 -37.01 1.15 -8.48
C ILE A 277 -35.54 0.86 -8.79
N LEU A 278 -35.25 0.15 -9.89
CA LEU A 278 -33.87 -0.17 -10.27
C LEU A 278 -33.08 1.07 -10.71
N GLY A 279 -33.80 2.11 -11.15
CA GLY A 279 -33.21 3.34 -11.67
C GLY A 279 -32.62 3.15 -13.08
N GLY A 280 -32.99 4.06 -13.97
CA GLY A 280 -32.39 4.18 -15.30
C GLY A 280 -31.63 5.51 -15.46
N PRO A 281 -30.76 5.65 -16.47
CA PRO A 281 -30.16 6.95 -16.82
C PRO A 281 -31.20 8.01 -17.21
N HIS A 282 -32.43 7.60 -17.50
CA HIS A 282 -33.51 8.45 -18.02
C HIS A 282 -34.71 8.59 -17.08
N ASP A 283 -34.72 7.88 -15.95
CA ASP A 283 -35.80 7.99 -14.97
C ASP A 283 -35.24 7.85 -13.53
N PRO A 284 -34.99 8.98 -12.85
CA PRO A 284 -34.46 9.01 -11.50
C PRO A 284 -35.58 9.00 -10.44
N SER A 285 -36.70 8.30 -10.67
CA SER A 285 -37.95 8.47 -9.92
C SER A 285 -37.79 8.42 -8.39
N PHE A 286 -36.87 7.57 -7.90
CA PHE A 286 -36.54 7.47 -6.47
C PHE A 286 -35.17 8.05 -6.08
N ALA A 287 -34.37 8.55 -7.03
CA ALA A 287 -33.02 9.02 -6.75
C ALA A 287 -33.00 10.26 -5.85
N ASP A 288 -33.96 11.18 -6.03
CA ASP A 288 -34.08 12.36 -5.16
C ASP A 288 -34.56 12.00 -3.74
N ALA A 289 -35.41 10.97 -3.63
CA ALA A 289 -35.85 10.46 -2.32
C ALA A 289 -34.68 9.81 -1.56
N TRP A 290 -33.87 9.00 -2.24
CA TRP A 290 -32.62 8.47 -1.68
C TRP A 290 -31.64 9.58 -1.30
N ARG A 291 -31.47 10.60 -2.15
CA ARG A 291 -30.59 11.74 -1.85
C ARG A 291 -31.03 12.45 -0.58
N ARG A 292 -32.33 12.76 -0.44
CA ARG A 292 -32.90 13.35 0.77
C ARG A 292 -32.72 12.47 1.99
N TYR A 293 -32.93 11.16 1.87
CA TYR A 293 -32.68 10.23 2.98
C TYR A 293 -31.21 10.28 3.45
N ILE A 294 -30.27 10.24 2.50
CA ILE A 294 -28.83 10.31 2.80
C ILE A 294 -28.47 11.69 3.40
N GLU A 295 -29.01 12.78 2.87
CA GLU A 295 -28.80 14.14 3.40
C GLU A 295 -29.34 14.27 4.84
N ASP A 296 -30.54 13.76 5.11
CA ASP A 296 -31.16 13.76 6.43
C ASP A 296 -30.35 12.94 7.44
N ARG A 297 -29.77 11.81 7.00
CA ARG A 297 -28.97 10.90 7.83
C ARG A 297 -27.47 11.21 7.80
N LYS A 298 -27.03 12.22 7.06
CA LYS A 298 -25.60 12.53 6.86
C LYS A 298 -24.82 12.63 8.17
N PRO A 299 -25.28 13.36 9.21
CA PRO A 299 -24.56 13.44 10.48
C PRO A 299 -24.40 12.08 11.17
N GLU A 300 -25.40 11.22 11.05
CA GLU A 300 -25.38 9.88 11.64
C GLU A 300 -24.48 8.92 10.85
N ILE A 301 -24.53 8.97 9.51
CA ILE A 301 -23.64 8.22 8.62
C ILE A 301 -22.18 8.61 8.89
N GLU A 302 -21.89 9.90 8.96
CA GLU A 302 -20.55 10.42 9.27
C GLU A 302 -20.10 10.04 10.69
N ALA A 303 -21.00 10.06 11.67
CA ALA A 303 -20.65 9.67 13.04
C ALA A 303 -20.41 8.16 13.19
N LYS A 304 -21.24 7.32 12.56
CA LYS A 304 -21.31 5.87 12.82
C LYS A 304 -20.63 4.99 11.78
N LEU A 305 -20.80 5.27 10.49
CA LEU A 305 -20.29 4.40 9.41
C LEU A 305 -18.86 4.73 9.01
N VAL A 306 -18.49 6.01 9.10
CA VAL A 306 -17.16 6.46 8.72
C VAL A 306 -16.03 5.85 9.58
N PRO A 307 -16.14 5.72 10.91
CA PRO A 307 -15.08 5.11 11.72
C PRO A 307 -14.73 3.66 11.35
N PRO A 308 -15.69 2.71 11.28
CA PRO A 308 -15.36 1.35 10.87
C PRO A 308 -14.88 1.31 9.42
N LEU A 309 -15.45 2.13 8.52
CA LEU A 309 -14.96 2.23 7.15
C LEU A 309 -13.50 2.71 7.09
N ALA A 310 -13.12 3.69 7.89
CA ALA A 310 -11.74 4.17 7.99
C ALA A 310 -10.78 3.08 8.50
N ARG A 311 -11.23 2.24 9.44
CA ARG A 311 -10.46 1.08 9.91
C ARG A 311 -10.33 0.00 8.83
N MET A 312 -11.34 -0.16 7.98
CA MET A 312 -11.32 -1.10 6.86
C MET A 312 -10.39 -0.64 5.74
N THR A 313 -10.35 0.66 5.42
CA THR A 313 -9.63 1.20 4.26
C THR A 313 -8.27 1.82 4.60
N GLY A 314 -8.04 2.12 5.88
CA GLY A 314 -6.87 2.88 6.32
C GLY A 314 -6.89 4.34 5.84
N PRO A 315 -5.89 5.14 6.24
CA PRO A 315 -5.85 6.57 5.94
C PRO A 315 -5.55 6.93 4.48
N TYR A 316 -5.18 5.96 3.66
CA TYR A 316 -4.77 6.15 2.26
C TYR A 316 -5.85 5.81 1.25
N PHE A 317 -6.80 4.95 1.62
CA PHE A 317 -7.85 4.43 0.73
C PHE A 317 -9.27 4.84 1.18
N PHE A 318 -9.34 5.85 2.04
CA PHE A 318 -10.59 6.38 2.58
C PHE A 318 -11.49 6.93 1.45
N PRO A 319 -12.83 6.80 1.54
CA PRO A 319 -13.74 7.11 0.44
C PRO A 319 -13.51 8.51 -0.14
N GLY A 320 -13.53 8.60 -1.47
CA GLY A 320 -13.18 9.80 -2.22
C GLY A 320 -14.00 11.07 -1.95
N PHE A 321 -15.17 10.94 -1.32
CA PHE A 321 -15.98 12.06 -0.89
C PHE A 321 -15.59 12.60 0.51
N LEU A 322 -14.77 11.87 1.27
CA LEU A 322 -14.29 12.26 2.61
C LEU A 322 -12.76 12.40 2.70
N ALA A 323 -12.00 11.79 1.78
CA ALA A 323 -10.55 11.98 1.69
C ALA A 323 -10.16 12.87 0.51
N PRO A 324 -9.19 13.79 0.70
CA PRO A 324 -8.52 14.44 -0.41
C PRO A 324 -7.85 13.40 -1.31
N PRO A 325 -7.59 13.72 -2.59
CA PRO A 325 -6.95 12.80 -3.53
C PRO A 325 -5.65 12.23 -2.94
N ALA A 326 -5.43 10.94 -3.18
CA ALA A 326 -4.43 10.17 -2.46
C ALA A 326 -2.99 10.56 -2.88
N PRO A 327 -2.01 10.53 -1.96
CA PRO A 327 -0.66 10.96 -2.26
C PRO A 327 0.01 10.14 -3.36
N ARG A 328 0.89 10.81 -4.12
CA ARG A 328 1.86 10.19 -5.03
C ARG A 328 3.25 10.28 -4.45
N PHE A 329 4.03 9.23 -4.61
CA PHE A 329 5.32 9.06 -3.97
C PHE A 329 6.44 8.87 -4.99
N ALA A 330 7.55 9.55 -4.75
CA ALA A 330 8.80 9.42 -5.45
C ALA A 330 9.94 9.27 -4.45
N PHE A 331 10.53 8.08 -4.34
CA PHE A 331 11.67 7.84 -3.47
C PHE A 331 12.88 7.47 -4.30
N ASP A 332 14.01 8.10 -4.01
CA ASP A 332 15.31 7.73 -4.59
C ASP A 332 16.32 7.48 -3.47
N VAL A 333 17.14 6.44 -3.61
CA VAL A 333 18.30 6.20 -2.75
C VAL A 333 19.54 5.91 -3.58
N HIS A 334 20.66 6.47 -3.16
CA HIS A 334 21.98 6.13 -3.65
C HIS A 334 22.79 5.49 -2.51
N LEU A 335 23.28 4.28 -2.74
CA LEU A 335 24.10 3.53 -1.79
C LEU A 335 25.55 3.46 -2.27
N PRO A 336 26.53 3.38 -1.35
CA PRO A 336 27.91 3.12 -1.74
C PRO A 336 28.07 1.81 -2.52
N GLY A 337 28.98 1.82 -3.49
CA GLY A 337 29.31 0.66 -4.29
C GLY A 337 28.29 0.32 -5.37
N ARG A 338 28.15 -0.98 -5.67
CA ARG A 338 27.26 -1.49 -6.72
C ARG A 338 26.00 -2.09 -6.09
N VAL A 339 24.84 -1.76 -6.67
CA VAL A 339 23.54 -2.27 -6.21
C VAL A 339 23.36 -3.76 -6.52
N VAL A 340 22.87 -4.51 -5.54
CA VAL A 340 22.49 -5.92 -5.66
C VAL A 340 21.04 -6.02 -6.13
N LYS A 341 20.84 -6.19 -7.44
CA LYS A 341 19.49 -6.22 -8.04
C LYS A 341 18.57 -7.30 -7.47
N GLY A 342 19.11 -8.47 -7.11
CA GLY A 342 18.32 -9.58 -6.54
C GLY A 342 17.78 -9.34 -5.13
N GLU A 343 18.34 -8.36 -4.40
CA GLU A 343 17.93 -8.00 -3.04
C GLU A 343 17.34 -6.58 -2.96
N THR A 344 17.06 -5.97 -4.11
CA THR A 344 16.55 -4.60 -4.25
C THR A 344 15.20 -4.64 -4.97
N ASN A 345 14.18 -3.94 -4.45
CA ASN A 345 12.83 -3.95 -5.04
C ASN A 345 12.44 -2.65 -5.77
N GLY A 346 13.43 -1.80 -6.08
CA GLY A 346 13.24 -0.57 -6.86
C GLY A 346 13.95 -0.61 -8.21
N ASP A 347 13.63 0.37 -9.06
CA ASP A 347 14.24 0.51 -10.37
C ASP A 347 15.65 1.09 -10.22
N VAL A 348 16.65 0.34 -10.71
CA VAL A 348 18.07 0.71 -10.62
C VAL A 348 18.51 1.33 -11.94
N ASP A 349 18.95 2.59 -11.89
CA ASP A 349 19.48 3.29 -13.07
C ASP A 349 20.96 2.96 -13.36
N ALA A 350 21.50 3.51 -14.45
CA ALA A 350 22.88 3.28 -14.87
C ALA A 350 23.93 3.85 -13.89
N ALA A 351 23.56 4.84 -13.08
CA ALA A 351 24.41 5.45 -12.06
C ALA A 351 24.33 4.72 -10.71
N GLY A 352 23.52 3.65 -10.61
CA GLY A 352 23.32 2.90 -9.36
C GLY A 352 22.36 3.56 -8.38
N LYS A 353 21.58 4.55 -8.83
CA LYS A 353 20.47 5.09 -8.03
C LYS A 353 19.29 4.11 -8.10
N VAL A 354 18.68 3.84 -6.95
CA VAL A 354 17.47 3.02 -6.83
C VAL A 354 16.28 3.95 -6.65
N SER A 355 15.22 3.73 -7.42
CA SER A 355 14.04 4.59 -7.42
C SER A 355 12.74 3.81 -7.27
N TRP A 356 11.76 4.42 -6.61
CA TRP A 356 10.39 3.94 -6.51
C TRP A 356 9.43 5.07 -6.87
N ARG A 357 8.45 4.76 -7.72
CA ARG A 357 7.35 5.65 -8.09
C ARG A 357 6.04 4.89 -7.91
N PHE A 358 5.16 5.38 -7.04
CA PHE A 358 3.89 4.71 -6.74
C PHE A 358 2.87 5.68 -6.18
N ASP A 359 1.61 5.27 -6.15
CA ASP A 359 0.52 5.99 -5.50
C ASP A 359 0.19 5.36 -4.14
N ALA A 360 -0.67 6.04 -3.39
CA ALA A 360 -1.15 5.55 -2.11
C ALA A 360 -1.91 4.21 -2.18
N ALA A 361 -2.41 3.80 -3.36
CA ALA A 361 -3.09 2.52 -3.51
C ALA A 361 -2.15 1.35 -3.23
N ARG A 362 -0.86 1.50 -3.57
CA ARG A 362 0.19 0.50 -3.25
C ARG A 362 0.44 0.33 -1.76
N LEU A 363 -0.03 1.27 -0.93
CA LEU A 363 0.03 1.17 0.53
C LEU A 363 -1.15 0.38 1.10
N PHE A 364 -2.11 -0.10 0.32
CA PHE A 364 -3.22 -0.89 0.86
C PHE A 364 -3.04 -2.39 0.59
N PRO A 365 -3.40 -3.27 1.55
CA PRO A 365 -3.74 -3.02 2.96
C PRO A 365 -2.50 -2.87 3.86
N THR A 366 -1.35 -3.33 3.39
CA THR A 366 -0.10 -3.42 4.15
C THR A 366 0.80 -2.21 3.96
N ALA A 367 1.84 -2.09 4.78
CA ALA A 367 2.91 -1.14 4.49
C ALA A 367 3.60 -1.45 3.15
N PHE A 368 4.24 -0.44 2.55
CA PHE A 368 5.19 -0.63 1.46
C PHE A 368 6.61 -0.37 1.98
N THR A 369 7.45 -1.40 1.93
CA THR A 369 8.86 -1.32 2.31
C THR A 369 9.73 -1.29 1.07
N MET A 370 10.39 -0.17 0.84
CA MET A 370 11.41 0.06 -0.18
C MET A 370 12.73 -0.47 0.32
N THR A 371 13.37 -1.38 -0.42
CA THR A 371 14.60 -2.05 0.00
C THR A 371 15.68 -1.91 -1.06
N ALA A 372 16.89 -1.57 -0.64
CA ALA A 372 18.06 -1.51 -1.51
C ALA A 372 19.28 -2.07 -0.79
N VAL A 373 20.12 -2.79 -1.54
CA VAL A 373 21.38 -3.34 -1.03
C VAL A 373 22.52 -2.92 -1.96
N GLY A 374 23.59 -2.36 -1.38
CA GLY A 374 24.82 -1.96 -2.07
C GLY A 374 26.03 -2.73 -1.55
N ILE A 375 26.96 -3.07 -2.43
CA ILE A 375 28.26 -3.67 -2.10
C ILE A 375 29.38 -2.75 -2.57
N GLU A 376 30.13 -2.21 -1.63
CA GLU A 376 31.33 -1.42 -1.86
C GLU A 376 32.56 -2.32 -1.74
N VAL A 377 33.30 -2.50 -2.84
CA VAL A 377 34.52 -3.32 -2.85
C VAL A 377 35.69 -2.49 -2.35
N ASP A 378 36.39 -2.98 -1.31
CA ASP A 378 37.63 -2.37 -0.82
C ASP A 378 38.84 -3.07 -1.44
N GLU A 379 39.21 -2.63 -2.64
CA GLU A 379 40.38 -3.17 -3.32
C GLU A 379 41.70 -2.89 -2.57
N ALA A 380 41.77 -1.82 -1.78
CA ALA A 380 42.97 -1.46 -1.05
C ALA A 380 43.21 -2.43 0.11
N ALA A 381 42.17 -2.77 0.87
CA ALA A 381 42.22 -3.80 1.91
C ALA A 381 42.55 -5.18 1.32
N GLN A 382 41.98 -5.52 0.16
CA GLN A 382 42.32 -6.77 -0.54
C GLN A 382 43.79 -6.83 -0.97
N ARG A 383 44.31 -5.75 -1.57
CA ARG A 383 45.73 -5.69 -1.96
C ARG A 383 46.66 -5.71 -0.76
N ARG A 384 46.27 -5.11 0.37
CA ARG A 384 47.03 -5.16 1.62
C ARG A 384 47.15 -6.59 2.16
N LEU A 385 46.04 -7.34 2.15
CA LEU A 385 46.00 -8.70 2.67
C LEU A 385 46.61 -9.73 1.71
N LEU A 386 46.26 -9.65 0.42
CA LEU A 386 46.49 -10.72 -0.57
C LEU A 386 47.52 -10.35 -1.65
N GLY A 387 47.96 -9.09 -1.71
CA GLY A 387 48.76 -8.56 -2.82
C GLY A 387 47.99 -8.40 -4.14
N ARG A 388 46.70 -8.74 -4.18
CA ARG A 388 45.83 -8.67 -5.35
C ARG A 388 44.37 -8.47 -4.97
N VAL A 389 43.53 -8.17 -5.96
CA VAL A 389 42.07 -8.18 -5.81
C VAL A 389 41.57 -9.60 -6.05
N ALA A 390 40.93 -10.19 -5.05
CA ALA A 390 40.36 -11.55 -5.11
C ALA A 390 38.83 -11.54 -5.20
N ILE A 391 38.20 -10.47 -4.71
CA ILE A 391 36.75 -10.24 -4.72
C ILE A 391 36.52 -8.97 -5.57
N PRO A 392 36.50 -9.09 -6.92
CA PRO A 392 36.46 -7.94 -7.82
C PRO A 392 35.06 -7.33 -7.98
N GLY A 393 34.01 -7.97 -7.47
CA GLY A 393 32.65 -7.49 -7.68
C GLY A 393 31.58 -8.15 -6.82
N VAL A 394 30.34 -7.77 -7.12
CA VAL A 394 29.13 -8.12 -6.35
C VAL A 394 28.99 -9.63 -6.20
N GLU A 395 29.04 -10.41 -7.27
CA GLU A 395 28.82 -11.86 -7.21
C GLU A 395 29.81 -12.57 -6.28
N SER A 396 31.11 -12.24 -6.39
CA SER A 396 32.14 -12.78 -5.50
C SER A 396 31.95 -12.33 -4.04
N ALA A 397 31.49 -11.09 -3.82
CA ALA A 397 31.25 -10.56 -2.48
C ALA A 397 30.03 -11.24 -1.83
N LEU A 398 28.95 -11.46 -2.58
CA LEU A 398 27.76 -12.18 -2.12
C LEU A 398 28.12 -13.62 -1.73
N ALA A 399 28.92 -14.30 -2.55
CA ALA A 399 29.35 -15.66 -2.21
C ALA A 399 30.16 -15.71 -0.91
N VAL A 400 31.02 -14.72 -0.66
CA VAL A 400 31.78 -14.62 0.61
C VAL A 400 30.86 -14.27 1.77
N ARG A 401 29.95 -13.31 1.58
CA ARG A 401 28.95 -12.93 2.58
C ARG A 401 28.11 -14.13 3.00
N ASP A 402 27.60 -14.91 2.04
CA ASP A 402 26.72 -16.05 2.29
C ASP A 402 27.47 -17.17 3.01
N LEU A 403 28.74 -17.41 2.67
CA LEU A 403 29.61 -18.34 3.40
C LEU A 403 29.80 -17.94 4.87
N LEU A 404 29.85 -16.63 5.15
CA LEU A 404 30.11 -16.03 6.46
C LEU A 404 28.84 -15.68 7.24
N ALA A 405 27.65 -15.88 6.68
CA ALA A 405 26.39 -15.46 7.29
C ALA A 405 26.20 -16.05 8.69
N ASP A 406 26.52 -17.35 8.83
CA ASP A 406 26.36 -18.13 10.08
C ASP A 406 27.66 -18.24 10.91
N ASP A 407 28.70 -17.47 10.57
CA ASP A 407 29.98 -17.50 11.30
C ASP A 407 30.56 -16.10 11.56
N PRO A 408 29.97 -15.34 12.50
CA PRO A 408 30.38 -13.96 12.78
C PRO A 408 31.84 -13.85 13.23
N GLU A 409 32.39 -14.86 13.91
CA GLU A 409 33.79 -14.87 14.34
C GLU A 409 34.75 -15.01 13.16
N LEU A 410 34.41 -15.82 12.16
CA LEU A 410 35.23 -15.94 10.95
C LEU A 410 35.15 -14.65 10.11
N ALA A 411 33.97 -14.03 10.02
CA ALA A 411 33.81 -12.73 9.36
C ALA A 411 34.67 -11.65 10.02
N GLU A 412 34.66 -11.61 11.36
CA GLU A 412 35.49 -10.69 12.15
C GLU A 412 36.98 -10.99 11.99
N THR A 413 37.37 -12.26 11.89
CA THR A 413 38.76 -12.67 11.63
C THR A 413 39.23 -12.16 10.25
N LEU A 414 38.40 -12.33 9.21
CA LEU A 414 38.67 -11.79 7.88
C LEU A 414 38.84 -10.28 7.88
N ARG A 415 37.93 -9.58 8.57
CA ARG A 415 37.98 -8.13 8.71
C ARG A 415 39.30 -7.66 9.34
N ARG A 416 39.70 -8.24 10.48
CA ARG A 416 40.97 -7.91 11.15
C ARG A 416 42.20 -8.26 10.32
N ALA A 417 42.17 -9.38 9.60
CA ALA A 417 43.25 -9.76 8.69
C ALA A 417 43.40 -8.71 7.57
N CYS A 418 42.29 -8.25 6.98
CA CYS A 418 42.29 -7.15 6.01
C CYS A 418 42.84 -5.84 6.58
N GLU A 419 42.49 -5.49 7.81
CA GLU A 419 42.97 -4.27 8.47
C GLU A 419 44.48 -4.31 8.70
N SER A 420 44.98 -5.42 9.26
CA SER A 420 46.38 -5.61 9.64
C SER A 420 47.30 -6.02 8.48
N GLY A 421 46.74 -6.54 7.39
CA GLY A 421 47.52 -7.19 6.32
C GLY A 421 48.08 -8.57 6.71
N ASP A 422 47.62 -9.17 7.81
CA ASP A 422 48.12 -10.44 8.33
C ASP A 422 47.39 -11.63 7.68
N ALA A 423 47.83 -12.04 6.49
CA ALA A 423 47.30 -13.23 5.81
C ALA A 423 47.41 -14.52 6.66
N PRO A 424 48.50 -14.78 7.41
CA PRO A 424 48.58 -15.88 8.36
C PRO A 424 47.45 -15.95 9.41
N ALA A 425 46.82 -14.82 9.77
CA ALA A 425 45.67 -14.81 10.68
C ALA A 425 44.46 -15.61 10.15
N LEU A 426 44.41 -15.87 8.84
CA LEU A 426 43.41 -16.74 8.19
C LEU A 426 43.89 -18.20 8.12
N GLY A 427 44.54 -18.68 9.17
CA GLY A 427 44.98 -20.06 9.36
C GLY A 427 44.08 -20.84 10.33
N GLU A 428 44.14 -22.17 10.27
CA GLU A 428 43.43 -23.01 11.24
C GLU A 428 44.03 -22.86 12.65
N THR A 429 43.18 -22.87 13.67
CA THR A 429 43.60 -22.96 15.07
C THR A 429 43.07 -24.24 15.73
N PRO A 430 43.78 -24.79 16.75
CA PRO A 430 43.33 -26.01 17.43
C PRO A 430 41.94 -25.91 18.07
N ALA A 431 41.49 -24.68 18.40
CA ALA A 431 40.22 -24.41 19.04
C ALA A 431 39.02 -24.37 18.08
N MET A 432 39.24 -24.40 16.76
CA MET A 432 38.16 -24.35 15.78
C MET A 432 37.45 -25.69 15.64
N ASP A 433 36.12 -25.66 15.62
CA ASP A 433 35.32 -26.83 15.28
C ASP A 433 35.43 -27.20 13.79
N ALA A 434 34.94 -28.40 13.44
CA ALA A 434 35.03 -28.92 12.08
C ALA A 434 34.25 -28.07 11.06
N ALA A 435 33.13 -27.46 11.46
CA ALA A 435 32.31 -26.65 10.57
C ALA A 435 33.02 -25.34 10.20
N ARG A 436 33.62 -24.66 11.18
CA ARG A 436 34.41 -23.44 10.97
C ARG A 436 35.68 -23.72 10.18
N LYS A 437 36.36 -24.85 10.40
CA LYS A 437 37.50 -25.28 9.56
C LYS A 437 37.10 -25.45 8.09
N MET A 438 35.97 -26.12 7.82
CA MET A 438 35.45 -26.27 6.47
C MET A 438 35.12 -24.91 5.84
N ARG A 439 34.48 -23.98 6.58
CA ARG A 439 34.20 -22.63 6.09
C ARG A 439 35.47 -21.84 5.80
N LEU A 440 36.46 -21.89 6.70
CA LEU A 440 37.75 -21.24 6.50
C LEU A 440 38.46 -21.78 5.25
N ALA A 441 38.48 -23.09 5.05
CA ALA A 441 39.07 -23.70 3.85
C ALA A 441 38.39 -23.21 2.56
N ARG A 442 37.04 -23.13 2.55
CA ARG A 442 36.29 -22.56 1.43
C ARG A 442 36.60 -21.09 1.22
N LEU A 443 36.64 -20.29 2.29
CA LEU A 443 36.99 -18.87 2.24
C LEU A 443 38.39 -18.68 1.64
N ARG A 444 39.40 -19.41 2.12
CA ARG A 444 40.77 -19.39 1.58
C ARG A 444 40.78 -19.74 0.09
N GLY A 445 39.99 -20.72 -0.33
CA GLY A 445 39.81 -21.07 -1.74
C GLY A 445 39.22 -19.92 -2.57
N MET A 446 38.18 -19.25 -2.07
CA MET A 446 37.57 -18.08 -2.73
C MET A 446 38.51 -16.88 -2.80
N LEU A 447 39.34 -16.69 -1.77
CA LEU A 447 40.40 -15.67 -1.75
C LEU A 447 41.61 -16.09 -2.60
N GLY A 448 41.68 -17.33 -3.07
CA GLY A 448 42.80 -17.95 -3.79
C GLY A 448 44.11 -17.93 -3.00
N MET A 449 44.01 -18.22 -1.70
CA MET A 449 45.15 -18.50 -0.83
C MET A 449 45.58 -19.97 -1.03
N ALA A 450 46.88 -20.26 -1.04
CA ALA A 450 47.37 -21.63 -1.05
C ALA A 450 46.85 -22.40 0.19
N PRO A 451 46.62 -23.73 0.09
CA PRO A 451 46.11 -24.56 1.19
C PRO A 451 46.81 -24.29 2.52
#